data_AF-A0A261D2W2-F1
#
_entry.id   AF-A0A261D2W2-F1
#
_cell.length_a   1.000
_cell.length_b   1.000
_cell.length_c   1.000
_cell.angle_alpha   90.00
_cell.angle_beta   90.00
_cell.angle_gamma   90.00
#
_symmetry.space_group_name_H-M   'P 1'
#
loop_
_entity.id
_entity.type
_entity.pdbx_description
1 polymer ?
#
loop_
_entity_poly.entity_id
_entity_poly.type
_entity_poly.pdbx_seq_one_letter_code
_entity_poly.pdbx_strand_id
1 'polypeptide(L)'
;MNPTTTTPITAGLLRGAADIEHTSNGVLVHRLPVGARRQLADPQLAMAESQPAGVRLAFRTAATVIELDVLSTKRHFTGLPPRPDGVFELFIGGEQAGRAIATAGTTITVDMAAGSVDQQPGPVSTLEFGDLGARIKDVEIWLPHNENVELVALRTDAVVEPAMDTPRPVWVHYGSSISQGSGAHTPSTTWPAIAAAAGGSELVNLGFSGGAMLDLFVARAIRDTRADVISLKIGINIVNADLMRLRAFTAAVHGFLDTIRDGHPDTPILVVSPIYCAIHEDTPGPGAFDPGAFADGRVQFRATGDPAETAAGKLTLTVIRDELSRIVAQRVDDDRNLHYLDGRELYGENDFAELPLPDQLHPDAATHERIGRRFAAAVANLRLLPPPAGEPGQEGRPVRRCGRVPHVPANTGSTTA
;
A
#
# COMPACT_ATOMS: atom_id res chain seq x y z
N MET A 1 18.52 -16.84 30.77
CA MET A 1 17.37 -16.46 29.93
C MET A 1 16.13 -16.97 30.63
N ASN A 2 15.10 -16.13 30.76
CA ASN A 2 13.80 -16.61 31.19
C ASN A 2 13.26 -17.57 30.12
N PRO A 3 12.52 -18.64 30.49
CA PRO A 3 11.88 -19.50 29.51
C PRO A 3 10.87 -18.69 28.69
N THR A 4 10.81 -18.93 27.38
CA THR A 4 9.79 -18.31 26.52
C THR A 4 8.42 -18.96 26.74
N THR A 5 7.38 -18.17 26.53
CA THR A 5 5.98 -18.62 26.56
C THR A 5 5.33 -18.36 25.21
N THR A 6 4.51 -19.32 24.74
CA THR A 6 3.78 -19.19 23.48
C THR A 6 2.50 -18.41 23.70
N THR A 7 2.31 -17.34 22.92
CA THR A 7 1.09 -16.54 22.87
C THR A 7 0.28 -16.90 21.62
N PRO A 8 -1.03 -17.18 21.73
CA PRO A 8 -1.89 -17.37 20.56
C PRO A 8 -1.94 -16.12 19.68
N ILE A 9 -1.76 -16.32 18.38
CA ILE A 9 -1.90 -15.24 17.39
C ILE A 9 -3.38 -15.09 17.07
N THR A 10 -3.97 -13.97 17.49
CA THR A 10 -5.39 -13.65 17.28
C THR A 10 -5.54 -12.38 16.45
N ALA A 11 -6.73 -12.13 15.92
CA ALA A 11 -7.02 -10.90 15.17
C ALA A 11 -6.72 -9.62 15.97
N GLY A 12 -6.82 -9.66 17.30
CA GLY A 12 -6.49 -8.51 18.17
C GLY A 12 -5.01 -8.11 18.16
N LEU A 13 -4.12 -9.03 17.77
CA LEU A 13 -2.68 -8.78 17.62
C LEU A 13 -2.31 -8.34 16.20
N LEU A 14 -3.26 -8.22 15.27
CA LEU A 14 -3.00 -7.86 13.89
C LEU A 14 -3.54 -6.45 13.60
N ARG A 15 -2.82 -5.72 12.76
CA ARG A 15 -3.29 -4.47 12.14
C ARG A 15 -3.16 -4.59 10.63
N GLY A 16 -4.13 -4.04 9.90
CA GLY A 16 -4.18 -4.08 8.43
C GLY A 16 -4.76 -5.37 7.83
N ALA A 17 -5.05 -6.39 8.65
CA ALA A 17 -5.75 -7.61 8.22
C ALA A 17 -7.27 -7.44 8.31
N ALA A 18 -8.01 -8.01 7.36
CA ALA A 18 -9.47 -8.04 7.36
C ALA A 18 -10.02 -9.30 8.02
N ASP A 19 -9.28 -10.41 7.95
CA ASP A 19 -9.70 -11.71 8.45
C ASP A 19 -8.48 -12.62 8.72
N ILE A 20 -8.68 -13.68 9.50
CA ILE A 20 -7.68 -14.73 9.73
C ILE A 20 -8.29 -16.10 9.42
N GLU A 21 -7.50 -16.95 8.77
CA GLU A 21 -7.84 -18.35 8.50
C GLU A 21 -6.95 -19.26 9.34
N HIS A 22 -7.55 -20.16 10.11
CA HIS A 22 -6.82 -21.19 10.85
C HIS A 22 -6.49 -22.35 9.92
N THR A 23 -5.20 -22.61 9.73
CA THR A 23 -4.68 -23.71 8.91
C THR A 23 -4.23 -24.86 9.80
N SER A 24 -3.71 -25.94 9.21
CA SER A 24 -3.07 -27.01 9.98
C SER A 24 -1.75 -26.59 10.64
N ASN A 25 -1.11 -25.52 10.16
CA ASN A 25 0.20 -25.07 10.65
C ASN A 25 0.09 -23.85 11.58
N GLY A 26 -0.91 -22.98 11.41
CA GLY A 26 -1.01 -21.73 12.14
C GLY A 26 -2.17 -20.86 11.67
N VAL A 27 -1.91 -19.56 11.50
CA VAL A 27 -2.88 -18.60 10.96
C VAL A 27 -2.38 -17.96 9.68
N LEU A 28 -3.21 -17.98 8.63
CA LEU A 28 -3.03 -17.21 7.42
C LEU A 28 -3.84 -15.92 7.53
N VAL A 29 -3.25 -14.78 7.17
CA VAL A 29 -3.94 -13.50 7.19
C VAL A 29 -4.52 -13.18 5.81
N HIS A 30 -5.73 -12.62 5.80
CA HIS A 30 -6.41 -12.17 4.60
C HIS A 30 -6.63 -10.67 4.64
N ARG A 31 -6.36 -9.99 3.51
CA ARG A 31 -6.64 -8.57 3.35
C ARG A 31 -8.05 -8.30 2.83
N LEU A 32 -8.76 -9.34 2.39
CA LEU A 32 -10.18 -9.28 2.07
C LEU A 32 -11.03 -10.08 3.08
N PRO A 33 -12.22 -9.57 3.46
CA PRO A 33 -13.09 -10.28 4.37
C PRO A 33 -13.63 -11.57 3.74
N VAL A 34 -14.00 -12.55 4.57
CA VAL A 34 -14.55 -13.85 4.12
C VAL A 34 -15.68 -13.73 3.09
N GLY A 35 -16.56 -12.73 3.22
CA GLY A 35 -17.67 -12.50 2.28
C GLY A 35 -17.21 -12.08 0.87
N ALA A 36 -16.10 -11.33 0.79
CA ALA A 36 -15.47 -10.97 -0.48
C ALA A 36 -14.75 -12.18 -1.09
N ARG A 37 -14.02 -12.95 -0.28
CA ARG A 37 -13.30 -14.16 -0.71
C ARG A 37 -14.21 -15.24 -1.30
N ARG A 38 -15.47 -15.34 -0.86
CA ARG A 38 -16.49 -16.23 -1.47
C ARG A 38 -16.85 -15.89 -2.92
N GLN A 39 -16.63 -14.65 -3.35
CA GLN A 39 -16.88 -14.19 -4.73
C GLN A 39 -15.59 -14.17 -5.55
N LEU A 40 -14.45 -14.43 -4.93
CA LEU A 40 -13.15 -14.43 -5.55
C LEU A 40 -12.98 -15.75 -6.31
N ALA A 41 -12.93 -15.66 -7.64
CA ALA A 41 -12.67 -16.80 -8.52
C ALA A 41 -11.29 -16.71 -9.23
N ASP A 42 -10.64 -15.55 -9.16
CA ASP A 42 -9.37 -15.28 -9.84
C ASP A 42 -8.15 -15.74 -8.99
N PRO A 43 -7.34 -16.71 -9.44
CA PRO A 43 -6.20 -17.21 -8.66
C PRO A 43 -5.13 -16.14 -8.38
N GLN A 44 -4.99 -15.15 -9.27
CA GLN A 44 -4.03 -14.07 -9.11
C GLN A 44 -4.43 -13.16 -7.94
N LEU A 45 -5.70 -12.79 -7.84
CA LEU A 45 -6.25 -12.05 -6.70
C LEU A 45 -6.25 -12.89 -5.42
N ALA A 46 -6.52 -14.19 -5.50
CA ALA A 46 -6.47 -15.12 -4.35
C ALA A 46 -5.08 -15.15 -3.72
N MET A 47 -4.03 -15.20 -4.56
CA MET A 47 -2.66 -15.03 -4.11
C MET A 47 -2.50 -13.66 -3.46
N ALA A 48 -2.79 -12.59 -4.20
CA ALA A 48 -2.40 -11.25 -3.80
C ALA A 48 -3.04 -10.87 -2.46
N GLU A 49 -4.32 -11.15 -2.26
CA GLU A 49 -5.04 -10.78 -1.03
C GLU A 49 -4.54 -11.51 0.22
N SER A 50 -4.02 -12.73 0.07
CA SER A 50 -3.44 -13.54 1.15
C SER A 50 -1.94 -13.29 1.39
N GLN A 51 -1.32 -12.34 0.67
CA GLN A 51 0.01 -11.82 0.99
C GLN A 51 -0.15 -10.65 1.97
N PRO A 52 0.61 -10.60 3.09
CA PRO A 52 0.34 -9.68 4.18
C PRO A 52 0.91 -8.27 3.97
N ALA A 53 0.81 -7.73 2.74
CA ALA A 53 1.31 -6.39 2.43
C ALA A 53 0.58 -5.32 3.26
N GLY A 54 1.35 -4.56 4.05
CA GLY A 54 0.83 -3.57 4.99
C GLY A 54 0.28 -4.14 6.31
N VAL A 55 0.30 -5.47 6.49
CA VAL A 55 -0.14 -6.12 7.73
C VAL A 55 1.03 -6.18 8.70
N ARG A 56 0.72 -6.01 9.99
CA ARG A 56 1.68 -6.09 11.09
C ARG A 56 1.12 -6.84 12.28
N LEU A 57 1.98 -7.60 12.96
CA LEU A 57 1.73 -8.00 14.35
C LEU A 57 2.00 -6.78 15.24
N ALA A 58 1.06 -6.41 16.09
CA ALA A 58 1.15 -5.26 16.97
C ALA A 58 0.75 -5.62 18.40
N PHE A 59 1.68 -5.47 19.33
CA PHE A 59 1.48 -5.84 20.73
C PHE A 59 2.38 -5.05 21.68
N ARG A 60 2.06 -5.10 22.97
CA ARG A 60 2.85 -4.52 24.05
C ARG A 60 3.48 -5.63 24.89
N THR A 61 4.76 -5.48 25.20
CA THR A 61 5.49 -6.45 26.03
C THR A 61 6.73 -5.84 26.69
N ALA A 62 7.21 -6.46 27.77
CA ALA A 62 8.52 -6.18 28.35
C ALA A 62 9.61 -7.16 27.86
N ALA A 63 9.27 -8.01 26.87
CA ALA A 63 10.14 -9.07 26.38
C ALA A 63 11.51 -8.52 25.94
N THR A 64 12.54 -9.29 26.27
CA THR A 64 13.92 -9.07 25.80
C THR A 64 14.23 -9.91 24.58
N VAL A 65 13.48 -11.00 24.38
CA VAL A 65 13.56 -11.88 23.21
C VAL A 65 12.15 -12.12 22.66
N ILE A 66 12.00 -11.98 21.35
CA ILE A 66 10.79 -12.30 20.61
C ILE A 66 11.16 -13.31 19.52
N GLU A 67 10.50 -14.46 19.54
CA GLU A 67 10.59 -15.48 18.51
C GLU A 67 9.26 -15.56 17.75
N LEU A 68 9.32 -15.61 16.43
CA LEU A 68 8.17 -15.80 15.57
C LEU A 68 8.42 -16.96 14.62
N ASP A 69 7.65 -18.04 14.79
CA ASP A 69 7.64 -19.15 13.84
C ASP A 69 6.73 -18.81 12.67
N VAL A 70 7.25 -19.00 11.46
CA VAL A 70 6.52 -18.74 10.22
C VAL A 70 6.73 -19.86 9.21
N LEU A 71 5.70 -20.14 8.42
CA LEU A 71 5.81 -20.92 7.20
C LEU A 71 5.57 -19.99 6.01
N SER A 72 6.67 -19.59 5.37
CA SER A 72 6.62 -18.70 4.20
C SER A 72 6.46 -19.52 2.93
N THR A 73 5.68 -19.02 1.97
CA THR A 73 5.54 -19.62 0.64
C THR A 73 6.16 -18.71 -0.40
N LYS A 74 7.23 -19.19 -1.01
CA LYS A 74 8.09 -18.48 -1.97
C LYS A 74 7.74 -18.90 -3.38
N ARG A 75 7.73 -17.95 -4.32
CA ARG A 75 7.37 -18.19 -5.72
C ARG A 75 8.56 -17.98 -6.63
N HIS A 76 8.88 -19.03 -7.38
CA HIS A 76 9.95 -19.05 -8.37
C HIS A 76 9.34 -19.23 -9.75
N PHE A 77 9.92 -18.56 -10.74
CA PHE A 77 9.53 -18.71 -12.13
C PHE A 77 10.69 -19.36 -12.87
N THR A 78 10.43 -20.47 -13.55
CA THR A 78 11.45 -21.20 -14.29
C THR A 78 12.14 -20.28 -15.29
N GLY A 79 13.49 -20.27 -15.28
CA GLY A 79 14.29 -19.43 -16.17
C GLY A 79 14.50 -17.98 -15.72
N LEU A 80 13.87 -17.55 -14.62
CA LEU A 80 14.08 -16.23 -14.03
C LEU A 80 14.94 -16.30 -12.76
N PRO A 81 15.69 -15.21 -12.45
CA PRO A 81 16.37 -15.12 -11.17
C PRO A 81 15.36 -15.22 -10.01
N PRO A 82 15.77 -15.79 -8.86
CA PRO A 82 14.91 -15.85 -7.69
C PRO A 82 14.53 -14.43 -7.26
N ARG A 83 13.27 -14.26 -6.83
CA ARG A 83 12.85 -13.01 -6.20
C ARG A 83 13.54 -12.88 -4.84
N PRO A 84 13.76 -11.64 -4.35
CA PRO A 84 14.23 -11.43 -2.99
C PRO A 84 13.29 -12.09 -1.98
N ASP A 85 13.88 -12.69 -0.95
CA ASP A 85 13.12 -13.27 0.15
C ASP A 85 12.29 -12.20 0.89
N GLY A 86 11.17 -12.63 1.45
CA GLY A 86 10.33 -11.85 2.34
C GLY A 86 11.09 -11.42 3.59
N VAL A 87 11.06 -10.11 3.88
CA VAL A 87 11.68 -9.52 5.06
C VAL A 87 10.62 -9.24 6.11
N PHE A 88 10.93 -9.58 7.36
CA PHE A 88 10.18 -9.19 8.55
C PHE A 88 10.93 -8.06 9.24
N GLU A 89 10.26 -6.95 9.54
CA GLU A 89 10.88 -5.79 10.17
C GLU A 89 10.23 -5.51 11.53
N LEU A 90 11.06 -5.50 12.57
CA LEU A 90 10.61 -5.20 13.93
C LEU A 90 10.84 -3.73 14.23
N PHE A 91 9.79 -3.08 14.72
CA PHE A 91 9.78 -1.69 15.18
C PHE A 91 9.42 -1.62 16.65
N ILE A 92 10.08 -0.73 17.39
CA ILE A 92 9.76 -0.39 18.78
C ILE A 92 9.46 1.11 18.84
N GLY A 93 8.24 1.47 19.24
CA GLY A 93 7.85 2.88 19.33
C GLY A 93 7.97 3.66 18.01
N GLY A 94 7.84 2.97 16.87
CA GLY A 94 7.98 3.56 15.53
C GLY A 94 9.40 3.60 14.97
N GLU A 95 10.42 3.20 15.73
CA GLU A 95 11.80 3.10 15.27
C GLU A 95 12.16 1.66 14.90
N GLN A 96 12.87 1.46 13.78
CA GLN A 96 13.32 0.14 13.35
C GLN A 96 14.34 -0.42 14.35
N ALA A 97 14.05 -1.57 14.93
CA ALA A 97 14.87 -2.22 15.95
C ALA A 97 15.36 -3.63 15.55
N GLY A 98 14.91 -4.17 14.41
CA GLY A 98 15.43 -5.42 13.89
C GLY A 98 14.89 -5.81 12.53
N ARG A 99 15.52 -6.81 11.91
CA ARG A 99 15.05 -7.45 10.68
C ARG A 99 15.37 -8.94 10.70
N ALA A 100 14.51 -9.74 10.10
CA ALA A 100 14.72 -11.17 9.93
C ALA A 100 14.18 -11.63 8.57
N ILE A 101 14.67 -12.78 8.10
CA ILE A 101 14.23 -13.42 6.86
C ILE A 101 13.94 -14.88 7.19
N ALA A 102 12.82 -15.40 6.71
CA ALA A 102 12.54 -16.83 6.75
C ALA A 102 13.33 -17.51 5.63
N THR A 103 14.44 -18.18 5.96
CA THR A 103 15.31 -18.80 4.94
C THR A 103 14.69 -20.06 4.33
N ALA A 104 13.86 -20.78 5.10
CA ALA A 104 13.13 -21.95 4.64
C ALA A 104 11.63 -21.67 4.49
N GLY A 105 10.93 -22.57 3.79
CA GLY A 105 9.49 -22.50 3.59
C GLY A 105 9.04 -23.32 2.38
N THR A 106 7.75 -23.25 2.09
CA THR A 106 7.17 -23.88 0.90
C THR A 106 7.63 -23.14 -0.35
N THR A 107 8.01 -23.89 -1.38
CA THR A 107 8.41 -23.35 -2.68
C THR A 107 7.36 -23.69 -3.71
N ILE A 108 6.86 -22.68 -4.42
CA ILE A 108 6.02 -22.85 -5.61
C ILE A 108 6.86 -22.48 -6.82
N THR A 109 7.05 -23.43 -7.73
CA THR A 109 7.74 -23.21 -9.01
C THR A 109 6.72 -23.14 -10.13
N VAL A 110 6.68 -22.01 -10.83
CA VAL A 110 5.79 -21.77 -11.96
C VAL A 110 6.58 -21.81 -13.25
N ASP A 111 6.25 -22.76 -14.12
CA ASP A 111 6.74 -22.81 -15.48
C ASP A 111 5.69 -22.21 -16.42
N MET A 112 5.92 -20.96 -16.82
CA MET A 112 5.02 -20.24 -17.71
C MET A 112 4.98 -20.83 -19.12
N ALA A 113 6.06 -21.49 -19.57
CA ALA A 113 6.14 -22.08 -20.91
C ALA A 113 5.43 -23.43 -20.97
N ALA A 114 5.58 -24.25 -19.93
CA ALA A 114 4.89 -25.53 -19.79
C ALA A 114 3.45 -25.39 -19.25
N GLY A 115 3.10 -24.23 -18.69
CA GLY A 115 1.81 -24.01 -18.02
C GLY A 115 1.64 -24.84 -16.75
N SER A 116 2.74 -25.18 -16.08
CA SER A 116 2.73 -26.05 -14.90
C SER A 116 3.10 -25.30 -13.63
N VAL A 117 2.58 -25.80 -12.51
CA VAL A 117 2.87 -25.31 -11.17
C VAL A 117 3.26 -26.51 -10.31
N ASP A 118 4.47 -26.49 -9.77
CA ASP A 118 4.97 -27.48 -8.83
C ASP A 118 5.08 -26.86 -7.44
N GLN A 119 4.68 -27.62 -6.41
CA GLN A 119 4.72 -27.17 -5.03
C GLN A 119 5.53 -28.15 -4.19
N GLN A 120 6.57 -27.64 -3.54
CA GLN A 120 7.44 -28.38 -2.63
C GLN A 120 7.26 -27.81 -1.21
N PRO A 121 6.56 -28.52 -0.32
CA PRO A 121 6.44 -28.11 1.08
C PRO A 121 7.80 -28.01 1.76
N GLY A 122 7.99 -27.01 2.61
CA GLY A 122 9.20 -26.83 3.40
C GLY A 122 8.91 -26.66 4.88
N PRO A 123 9.97 -26.61 5.72
CA PRO A 123 9.83 -26.53 7.15
C PRO A 123 9.46 -25.11 7.61
N VAL A 124 8.92 -25.03 8.82
CA VAL A 124 8.75 -23.77 9.57
C VAL A 124 10.13 -23.14 9.86
N SER A 125 10.22 -21.83 9.73
CA SER A 125 11.39 -21.03 10.12
C SER A 125 11.10 -20.28 11.43
N THR A 126 12.04 -20.29 12.38
CA THR A 126 11.98 -19.45 13.58
C THR A 126 12.78 -18.17 13.34
N LEU A 127 12.11 -17.03 13.43
CA LEU A 127 12.72 -15.70 13.41
C LEU A 127 12.97 -15.28 14.86
N GLU A 128 14.16 -14.77 15.18
CA GLU A 128 14.51 -14.33 16.53
C GLU A 128 14.92 -12.85 16.53
N PHE A 129 14.35 -12.09 17.47
CA PHE A 129 14.73 -10.72 17.77
C PHE A 129 15.15 -10.63 19.25
N GLY A 130 16.45 -10.50 19.49
CA GLY A 130 17.05 -10.39 20.83
C GLY A 130 17.45 -8.96 21.22
N ASP A 131 18.01 -8.83 22.43
CA ASP A 131 18.58 -7.58 22.97
C ASP A 131 17.61 -6.38 23.01
N LEU A 132 16.31 -6.62 23.15
CA LEU A 132 15.26 -5.59 23.07
C LEU A 132 15.11 -4.73 24.34
N GLY A 133 15.82 -5.07 25.42
CA GLY A 133 15.78 -4.42 26.74
C GLY A 133 14.52 -4.73 27.56
N ALA A 134 14.64 -4.85 28.88
CA ALA A 134 13.54 -5.30 29.77
C ALA A 134 12.57 -4.17 30.21
N ARG A 135 12.01 -3.44 29.24
CA ARG A 135 11.00 -2.37 29.48
C ARG A 135 9.75 -2.61 28.66
N ILE A 136 8.59 -2.29 29.23
CA ILE A 136 7.32 -2.25 28.48
C ILE A 136 7.49 -1.35 27.26
N LYS A 137 7.16 -1.90 26.10
CA LYS A 137 7.31 -1.25 24.80
C LYS A 137 6.19 -1.69 23.85
N ASP A 138 5.85 -0.81 22.92
CA ASP A 138 4.98 -1.15 21.80
C ASP A 138 5.84 -1.72 20.66
N VAL A 139 5.50 -2.92 20.22
CA VAL A 139 6.20 -3.67 19.17
C VAL A 139 5.28 -3.78 17.95
N GLU A 140 5.80 -3.43 16.78
CA GLU A 140 5.20 -3.77 15.49
C GLU A 140 6.17 -4.69 14.71
N ILE A 141 5.71 -5.84 14.23
CA ILE A 141 6.45 -6.67 13.27
C ILE A 141 5.73 -6.58 11.94
N TRP A 142 6.32 -5.86 10.98
CA TRP A 142 5.82 -5.78 9.62
C TRP A 142 6.07 -7.09 8.88
N LEU A 143 5.02 -7.59 8.24
CA LEU A 143 5.05 -8.86 7.52
C LEU A 143 5.44 -8.65 6.04
N PRO A 144 6.04 -9.67 5.39
CA PRO A 144 6.45 -9.60 3.98
C PRO A 144 5.32 -9.21 3.02
N HIS A 145 5.56 -8.23 2.13
CA HIS A 145 4.54 -7.82 1.15
C HIS A 145 4.50 -8.69 -0.12
N ASN A 146 5.48 -9.57 -0.28
CA ASN A 146 5.81 -10.31 -1.51
C ASN A 146 5.70 -11.84 -1.39
N GLU A 147 5.38 -12.36 -0.21
CA GLU A 147 5.24 -13.80 0.08
C GLU A 147 3.92 -14.10 0.79
N ASN A 148 3.37 -15.30 0.63
CA ASN A 148 2.31 -15.77 1.52
C ASN A 148 2.95 -16.28 2.80
N VAL A 149 2.39 -15.98 3.97
CA VAL A 149 2.97 -16.34 5.27
C VAL A 149 1.89 -16.88 6.19
N GLU A 150 2.07 -18.12 6.66
CA GLU A 150 1.35 -18.63 7.81
C GLU A 150 2.14 -18.30 9.08
N LEU A 151 1.50 -17.64 10.04
CA LEU A 151 2.07 -17.35 11.35
C LEU A 151 1.79 -18.53 12.29
N VAL A 152 2.84 -19.22 12.72
CA VAL A 152 2.73 -20.51 13.41
C VAL A 152 2.69 -20.32 14.93
N ALA A 153 3.65 -19.59 15.49
CA ALA A 153 3.72 -19.35 16.93
C ALA A 153 4.48 -18.05 17.25
N LEU A 154 3.95 -17.27 18.20
CA LEU A 154 4.63 -16.14 18.81
C LEU A 154 5.15 -16.56 20.18
N ARG A 155 6.45 -16.52 20.40
CA ARG A 155 7.10 -16.86 21.68
C ARG A 155 7.87 -15.67 22.23
N THR A 156 7.71 -15.42 23.52
CA THR A 156 8.34 -14.28 24.19
C THR A 156 8.70 -14.65 25.63
N ASP A 157 9.74 -14.01 26.19
CA ASP A 157 10.19 -14.21 27.56
C ASP A 157 9.48 -13.30 28.59
N ALA A 158 8.43 -12.60 28.17
CA ALA A 158 7.53 -11.79 28.99
C ALA A 158 6.10 -11.83 28.42
N VAL A 159 5.12 -11.36 29.18
CA VAL A 159 3.71 -11.34 28.76
C VAL A 159 3.51 -10.46 27.51
N VAL A 160 2.64 -10.90 26.61
CA VAL A 160 2.19 -10.16 25.43
C VAL A 160 0.76 -9.68 25.66
N GLU A 161 0.56 -8.37 25.53
CA GLU A 161 -0.75 -7.73 25.59
C GLU A 161 -1.09 -7.15 24.22
N PRO A 162 -2.36 -7.13 23.77
CA PRO A 162 -2.74 -6.45 22.54
C PRO A 162 -2.26 -4.99 22.53
N ALA A 163 -1.84 -4.50 21.36
CA ALA A 163 -1.48 -3.09 21.22
C ALA A 163 -2.68 -2.21 21.58
N MET A 164 -2.42 -1.09 22.25
CA MET A 164 -3.48 -0.12 22.52
C MET A 164 -4.03 0.44 21.22
N ASP A 165 -5.31 0.81 21.24
CA ASP A 165 -5.89 1.57 20.13
C ASP A 165 -5.17 2.90 20.02
N THR A 166 -4.76 3.23 18.80
CA THR A 166 -4.11 4.51 18.51
C THR A 166 -5.17 5.52 18.07
N PRO A 167 -4.99 6.81 18.35
CA PRO A 167 -5.84 7.86 17.79
C PRO A 167 -5.50 8.15 16.31
N ARG A 168 -4.63 7.34 15.68
CA ARG A 168 -4.18 7.56 14.30
C ARG A 168 -5.36 7.33 13.34
N PRO A 169 -5.57 8.22 12.35
CA PRO A 169 -6.62 8.03 11.35
C PRO A 169 -6.34 6.77 10.52
N VAL A 170 -7.38 6.01 10.20
CA VAL A 170 -7.32 4.82 9.34
C VAL A 170 -7.36 5.24 7.88
N TRP A 171 -6.31 4.91 7.14
CA TRP A 171 -6.25 5.11 5.70
C TRP A 171 -6.42 3.77 4.98
N VAL A 172 -7.53 3.63 4.25
CA VAL A 172 -7.76 2.50 3.33
C VAL A 172 -7.26 2.86 1.94
N HIS A 173 -6.32 2.09 1.42
CA HIS A 173 -5.77 2.30 0.08
C HIS A 173 -6.09 1.12 -0.86
N TYR A 174 -6.73 1.39 -1.99
CA TYR A 174 -6.93 0.41 -3.07
C TYR A 174 -5.97 0.68 -4.22
N GLY A 175 -5.33 -0.38 -4.76
CA GLY A 175 -4.47 -0.23 -5.92
C GLY A 175 -3.88 -1.55 -6.44
N SER A 176 -2.89 -1.45 -7.33
CA SER A 176 -2.29 -2.57 -8.07
C SER A 176 -1.07 -3.19 -7.36
N SER A 177 -0.26 -3.96 -8.10
CA SER A 177 1.06 -4.46 -7.69
C SER A 177 1.98 -3.37 -7.15
N ILE A 178 1.91 -2.17 -7.73
CA ILE A 178 2.68 -1.01 -7.30
C ILE A 178 2.29 -0.60 -5.88
N SER A 179 0.98 -0.62 -5.57
CA SER A 179 0.46 -0.35 -4.23
C SER A 179 0.71 -1.50 -3.26
N GLN A 180 0.73 -2.74 -3.74
CA GLN A 180 1.12 -3.88 -2.91
C GLN A 180 2.58 -3.78 -2.45
N GLY A 181 3.46 -3.22 -3.29
CA GLY A 181 4.88 -3.05 -2.97
C GLY A 181 5.84 -3.71 -3.96
N SER A 182 5.39 -4.13 -5.14
CA SER A 182 6.27 -4.76 -6.14
C SER A 182 7.43 -3.84 -6.51
N GLY A 183 8.65 -4.25 -6.19
CA GLY A 183 9.89 -3.49 -6.40
C GLY A 183 10.36 -2.69 -5.18
N ALA A 184 9.59 -2.66 -4.08
CA ALA A 184 10.05 -2.12 -2.81
C ALA A 184 11.12 -3.02 -2.17
N HIS A 185 12.00 -2.42 -1.35
CA HIS A 185 13.09 -3.17 -0.72
C HIS A 185 12.61 -4.01 0.48
N THR A 186 11.72 -3.44 1.30
CA THR A 186 11.21 -4.06 2.54
C THR A 186 9.72 -3.68 2.73
N PRO A 187 8.97 -4.38 3.61
CA PRO A 187 7.56 -4.04 3.83
C PRO A 187 7.28 -2.61 4.29
N SER A 188 8.12 -2.05 5.17
CA SER A 188 7.95 -0.67 5.64
C SER A 188 8.34 0.39 4.61
N THR A 189 9.01 -0.02 3.52
CA THR A 189 9.47 0.87 2.44
C THR A 189 8.61 0.78 1.18
N THR A 190 7.48 0.08 1.24
CA THR A 190 6.45 0.22 0.20
C THR A 190 5.92 1.65 0.19
N TRP A 191 5.56 2.19 -0.98
CA TRP A 191 5.15 3.60 -1.06
C TRP A 191 3.94 3.92 -0.15
N PRO A 192 2.93 3.04 0.04
CA PRO A 192 1.85 3.30 1.00
C PRO A 192 2.33 3.25 2.45
N ALA A 193 3.27 2.37 2.80
CA ALA A 193 3.84 2.34 4.15
C ALA A 193 4.63 3.62 4.47
N ILE A 194 5.45 4.10 3.53
CA ILE A 194 6.18 5.36 3.64
C ILE A 194 5.20 6.53 3.80
N ALA A 195 4.16 6.58 2.97
CA ALA A 195 3.15 7.63 3.05
C ALA A 195 2.37 7.60 4.38
N ALA A 196 2.02 6.41 4.85
CA ALA A 196 1.28 6.23 6.11
C ALA A 196 2.12 6.65 7.32
N ALA A 197 3.41 6.31 7.33
CA ALA A 197 4.34 6.74 8.36
C ALA A 197 4.51 8.27 8.35
N ALA A 198 4.69 8.88 7.17
CA ALA A 198 4.82 10.33 7.03
C ALA A 198 3.53 11.09 7.40
N GLY A 199 2.36 10.50 7.13
CA GLY A 199 1.05 11.07 7.44
C GLY A 199 0.51 10.72 8.84
N GLY A 200 1.19 9.85 9.59
CA GLY A 200 0.74 9.42 10.91
C GLY A 200 -0.54 8.59 10.91
N SER A 201 -0.82 7.82 9.85
CA SER A 201 -2.06 7.05 9.68
C SER A 201 -1.88 5.53 9.88
N GLU A 202 -2.94 4.84 10.29
CA GLU A 202 -3.03 3.37 10.25
C GLU A 202 -3.35 2.91 8.83
N LEU A 203 -2.41 2.20 8.18
CA LEU A 203 -2.59 1.72 6.81
C LEU A 203 -3.42 0.44 6.78
N VAL A 204 -4.46 0.42 5.93
CA VAL A 204 -5.10 -0.79 5.40
C VAL A 204 -4.79 -0.86 3.91
N ASN A 205 -3.83 -1.69 3.54
CA ASN A 205 -3.35 -1.78 2.16
C ASN A 205 -4.12 -2.85 1.38
N LEU A 206 -5.06 -2.42 0.52
CA LEU A 206 -5.78 -3.23 -0.46
C LEU A 206 -5.15 -3.10 -1.86
N GLY A 207 -3.82 -3.00 -1.91
CA GLY A 207 -3.01 -3.14 -3.10
C GLY A 207 -2.90 -4.61 -3.52
N PHE A 208 -3.42 -4.97 -4.69
CA PHE A 208 -3.44 -6.35 -5.18
C PHE A 208 -2.65 -6.49 -6.47
N SER A 209 -1.57 -7.26 -6.43
CA SER A 209 -0.72 -7.54 -7.58
C SER A 209 -1.53 -8.18 -8.70
N GLY A 210 -1.64 -7.50 -9.84
CA GLY A 210 -2.44 -7.93 -10.99
C GLY A 210 -3.96 -7.96 -10.76
N GLY A 211 -4.46 -7.58 -9.58
CA GLY A 211 -5.85 -7.79 -9.18
C GLY A 211 -6.68 -6.50 -9.00
N ALA A 212 -6.15 -5.33 -9.36
CA ALA A 212 -6.86 -4.06 -9.20
C ALA A 212 -7.81 -3.77 -10.37
N MET A 213 -8.91 -4.52 -10.45
CA MET A 213 -9.81 -4.57 -11.61
C MET A 213 -11.19 -3.90 -11.43
N LEU A 214 -11.40 -3.15 -10.34
CA LEU A 214 -12.70 -2.56 -9.95
C LEU A 214 -13.77 -3.60 -9.59
N ASP A 215 -13.37 -4.72 -9.00
CA ASP A 215 -14.29 -5.73 -8.48
C ASP A 215 -15.25 -5.16 -7.43
N LEU A 216 -16.56 -5.30 -7.66
CA LEU A 216 -17.57 -4.75 -6.74
C LEU A 216 -17.56 -5.40 -5.36
N PHE A 217 -17.05 -6.63 -5.22
CA PHE A 217 -16.87 -7.23 -3.89
C PHE A 217 -15.73 -6.57 -3.11
N VAL A 218 -14.73 -5.97 -3.78
CA VAL A 218 -13.70 -5.15 -3.14
C VAL A 218 -14.28 -3.79 -2.75
N ALA A 219 -15.11 -3.18 -3.60
CA ALA A 219 -15.83 -1.95 -3.24
C ALA A 219 -16.67 -2.13 -1.97
N ARG A 220 -17.39 -3.26 -1.85
CA ARG A 220 -18.13 -3.63 -0.64
C ARG A 220 -17.22 -3.87 0.57
N ALA A 221 -16.05 -4.48 0.36
CA ALA A 221 -15.07 -4.63 1.43
C ALA A 221 -14.59 -3.26 1.94
N ILE A 222 -14.31 -2.30 1.05
CA ILE A 222 -13.94 -0.93 1.42
C ILE A 222 -15.11 -0.23 2.14
N ARG A 223 -16.34 -0.35 1.61
CA ARG A 223 -17.56 0.18 2.21
C ARG A 223 -17.73 -0.26 3.66
N ASP A 224 -17.46 -1.54 3.95
CA ASP A 224 -17.67 -2.14 5.27
C ASP A 224 -16.44 -1.98 6.20
N THR A 225 -15.31 -1.52 5.67
CA THR A 225 -14.08 -1.27 6.45
C THR A 225 -14.08 0.15 7.00
N ARG A 226 -13.81 0.31 8.30
CA ARG A 226 -13.62 1.65 8.89
C ARG A 226 -12.51 2.39 8.16
N ALA A 227 -12.79 3.61 7.70
CA ALA A 227 -11.84 4.46 7.02
C ALA A 227 -12.08 5.92 7.42
N ASP A 228 -11.01 6.60 7.82
CA ASP A 228 -11.01 8.05 8.01
C ASP A 228 -10.62 8.77 6.71
N VAL A 229 -9.83 8.11 5.85
CA VAL A 229 -9.54 8.53 4.46
C VAL A 229 -9.46 7.30 3.56
N ILE A 230 -9.93 7.43 2.33
CA ILE A 230 -9.86 6.40 1.30
C ILE A 230 -9.07 6.93 0.11
N SER A 231 -8.16 6.13 -0.46
CA SER A 231 -7.59 6.45 -1.77
C SER A 231 -7.66 5.28 -2.74
N LEU A 232 -8.03 5.58 -3.99
CA LEU A 232 -8.34 4.62 -5.03
C LEU A 232 -7.40 4.84 -6.22
N LYS A 233 -6.33 4.04 -6.33
CA LYS A 233 -5.37 4.12 -7.43
C LYS A 233 -5.74 3.15 -8.55
N ILE A 234 -6.41 3.66 -9.58
CA ILE A 234 -7.11 2.86 -10.60
C ILE A 234 -6.39 2.95 -11.94
N GLY A 235 -6.16 1.81 -12.61
CA GLY A 235 -5.95 1.80 -14.06
C GLY A 235 -4.98 0.75 -14.61
N ILE A 236 -3.74 0.67 -14.09
CA ILE A 236 -2.69 -0.13 -14.75
C ILE A 236 -3.07 -1.60 -14.97
N ASN A 237 -3.76 -2.26 -14.02
CA ASN A 237 -4.18 -3.65 -14.22
C ASN A 237 -5.29 -3.79 -15.26
N ILE A 238 -6.22 -2.83 -15.31
CA ILE A 238 -7.30 -2.79 -16.31
C ILE A 238 -6.73 -2.66 -17.72
N VAL A 239 -5.71 -1.81 -17.90
CA VAL A 239 -4.99 -1.68 -19.18
C VAL A 239 -4.21 -2.95 -19.48
N ASN A 240 -3.37 -3.43 -18.55
CA ASN A 240 -2.56 -4.63 -18.75
C ASN A 240 -3.38 -5.86 -19.17
N ALA A 241 -4.61 -6.00 -18.66
CA ALA A 241 -5.48 -7.14 -18.99
C ALA A 241 -6.32 -6.94 -20.25
N ASP A 242 -6.28 -5.77 -20.90
CA ASP A 242 -7.27 -5.35 -21.93
C ASP A 242 -8.72 -5.60 -21.45
N LEU A 243 -8.97 -5.38 -20.16
CA LEU A 243 -10.12 -5.95 -19.45
C LEU A 243 -11.47 -5.45 -19.99
N MET A 244 -11.53 -4.17 -20.34
CA MET A 244 -12.78 -3.52 -20.71
C MET A 244 -12.54 -2.33 -21.65
N ARG A 245 -13.64 -1.83 -22.23
CA ARG A 245 -13.66 -0.63 -23.06
C ARG A 245 -14.11 0.59 -22.25
N LEU A 246 -13.81 1.79 -22.74
CA LEU A 246 -14.11 3.08 -22.07
C LEU A 246 -15.54 3.18 -21.52
N ARG A 247 -16.55 2.76 -22.28
CA ARG A 247 -17.95 2.76 -21.84
C ARG A 247 -18.16 1.96 -20.55
N ALA A 248 -17.59 0.76 -20.47
CA ALA A 248 -17.73 -0.12 -19.32
C ALA A 248 -16.87 0.36 -18.13
N PHE A 249 -15.67 0.87 -18.41
CA PHE A 249 -14.81 1.48 -17.39
C PHE A 249 -15.49 2.66 -16.68
N THR A 250 -16.08 3.56 -17.46
CA THR A 250 -16.82 4.72 -16.93
C THR A 250 -17.91 4.28 -15.95
N ALA A 251 -18.73 3.29 -16.35
CA ALA A 251 -19.81 2.77 -15.52
C ALA A 251 -19.27 2.04 -14.27
N ALA A 252 -18.18 1.27 -14.41
CA ALA A 252 -17.56 0.55 -13.30
C ALA A 252 -17.01 1.52 -12.24
N VAL A 253 -16.33 2.59 -12.65
CA VAL A 253 -15.81 3.62 -11.72
C VAL A 253 -16.95 4.28 -10.95
N HIS A 254 -18.04 4.67 -11.64
CA HIS A 254 -19.22 5.23 -10.96
C HIS A 254 -19.80 4.26 -9.93
N GLY A 255 -20.07 3.01 -10.32
CA GLY A 255 -20.61 2.00 -9.39
C GLY A 255 -19.68 1.68 -8.23
N PHE A 256 -18.36 1.69 -8.45
CA PHE A 256 -17.36 1.48 -7.41
C PHE A 256 -17.38 2.62 -6.38
N LEU A 257 -17.42 3.88 -6.84
CA LEU A 257 -17.55 5.06 -5.97
C LEU A 257 -18.87 5.07 -5.20
N ASP A 258 -19.98 4.80 -5.88
CA ASP A 258 -21.31 4.78 -5.26
C ASP A 258 -21.40 3.71 -4.17
N THR A 259 -20.87 2.51 -4.44
CA THR A 259 -20.82 1.42 -3.46
C THR A 259 -20.01 1.80 -2.21
N ILE A 260 -18.90 2.54 -2.37
CA ILE A 260 -18.11 3.01 -1.22
C ILE A 260 -18.88 4.07 -0.46
N ARG A 261 -19.52 5.01 -1.15
CA ARG A 261 -20.33 6.09 -0.55
C ARG A 261 -21.51 5.58 0.26
N ASP A 262 -22.08 4.42 -0.08
CA ASP A 262 -23.12 3.77 0.73
C ASP A 262 -22.69 3.50 2.19
N GLY A 263 -21.40 3.29 2.44
CA GLY A 263 -20.83 3.07 3.78
C GLY A 263 -20.05 4.26 4.32
N HIS A 264 -19.59 5.14 3.42
CA HIS A 264 -18.75 6.30 3.72
C HIS A 264 -19.32 7.60 3.12
N PRO A 265 -20.47 8.11 3.60
CA PRO A 265 -21.13 9.27 2.99
C PRO A 265 -20.24 10.51 2.96
N ASP A 266 -19.46 10.74 4.03
CA ASP A 266 -18.68 11.96 4.21
C ASP A 266 -17.15 11.76 4.20
N THR A 267 -16.66 10.51 4.23
CA THR A 267 -15.22 10.21 4.30
C THR A 267 -14.49 10.76 3.06
N PRO A 268 -13.37 11.48 3.17
CA PRO A 268 -12.63 11.91 2.00
C PRO A 268 -12.17 10.74 1.13
N ILE A 269 -12.50 10.77 -0.17
CA ILE A 269 -12.06 9.80 -1.18
C ILE A 269 -11.13 10.51 -2.16
N LEU A 270 -9.90 10.03 -2.26
CA LEU A 270 -8.92 10.49 -3.24
C LEU A 270 -8.80 9.49 -4.39
N VAL A 271 -9.35 9.82 -5.55
CA VAL A 271 -9.14 9.07 -6.80
C VAL A 271 -7.77 9.44 -7.36
N VAL A 272 -6.89 8.45 -7.47
CA VAL A 272 -5.53 8.61 -7.97
C VAL A 272 -5.45 7.91 -9.32
N SER A 273 -5.08 8.65 -10.36
CA SER A 273 -4.90 8.05 -11.68
C SER A 273 -3.55 7.31 -11.77
N PRO A 274 -3.29 6.51 -12.82
CA PRO A 274 -2.03 5.79 -12.97
C PRO A 274 -0.82 6.74 -13.00
N ILE A 275 0.30 6.28 -12.43
CA ILE A 275 1.59 6.93 -12.64
C ILE A 275 2.05 6.70 -14.09
N TYR A 276 3.05 7.47 -14.54
CA TYR A 276 3.63 7.30 -15.86
C TYR A 276 4.22 5.88 -16.04
N CYS A 277 3.87 5.22 -17.14
CA CYS A 277 4.45 3.93 -17.52
C CYS A 277 4.49 3.86 -19.05
N ALA A 278 5.70 4.06 -19.60
CA ALA A 278 5.93 4.29 -21.03
C ALA A 278 5.24 3.28 -21.94
N ILE A 279 5.25 1.99 -21.58
CA ILE A 279 4.66 0.93 -22.41
C ILE A 279 3.14 1.07 -22.59
N HIS A 280 2.45 1.79 -21.70
CA HIS A 280 0.99 1.90 -21.70
C HIS A 280 0.45 3.33 -21.80
N GLU A 281 1.29 4.36 -21.98
CA GLU A 281 0.83 5.74 -22.14
C GLU A 281 -0.13 5.86 -23.33
N ASP A 282 0.28 5.33 -24.49
CA ASP A 282 -0.45 5.41 -25.76
C ASP A 282 -0.71 4.05 -26.42
N THR A 283 -0.26 2.96 -25.80
CA THR A 283 -0.49 1.59 -26.30
C THR A 283 -1.39 0.82 -25.34
N PRO A 284 -2.56 0.34 -25.78
CA PRO A 284 -3.43 -0.46 -24.92
C PRO A 284 -2.82 -1.84 -24.64
N GLY A 285 -3.41 -2.55 -23.69
CA GLY A 285 -3.04 -3.95 -23.46
C GLY A 285 -3.46 -4.90 -24.59
N PRO A 286 -3.15 -6.20 -24.43
CA PRO A 286 -2.58 -6.79 -23.21
C PRO A 286 -1.12 -6.40 -22.94
N GLY A 287 -0.72 -6.47 -21.67
CA GLY A 287 0.68 -6.48 -21.25
C GLY A 287 1.21 -7.91 -21.25
N ALA A 288 2.46 -8.10 -21.66
CA ALA A 288 3.12 -9.41 -21.71
C ALA A 288 4.58 -9.31 -21.29
N PHE A 289 5.19 -10.43 -20.91
CA PHE A 289 6.64 -10.53 -20.81
C PHE A 289 7.29 -10.28 -22.17
N ASP A 290 8.42 -9.58 -22.19
CA ASP A 290 9.25 -9.47 -23.38
C ASP A 290 10.03 -10.77 -23.59
N PRO A 291 9.78 -11.53 -24.68
CA PRO A 291 10.44 -12.82 -24.89
C PRO A 291 11.96 -12.70 -25.10
N GLY A 292 12.43 -11.59 -25.69
CA GLY A 292 13.84 -11.35 -25.91
C GLY A 292 14.57 -11.05 -24.61
N ALA A 293 14.01 -10.16 -23.78
CA ALA A 293 14.56 -9.91 -22.45
C ALA A 293 14.52 -11.17 -21.57
N PHE A 294 13.44 -11.95 -21.67
CA PHE A 294 13.27 -13.20 -20.93
C PHE A 294 14.32 -14.24 -21.33
N ALA A 295 14.66 -14.36 -22.62
CA ALA A 295 15.74 -15.23 -23.10
C ALA A 295 17.12 -14.84 -22.55
N ASP A 296 17.32 -13.55 -22.21
CA ASP A 296 18.52 -13.04 -21.56
C ASP A 296 18.48 -13.15 -20.01
N GLY A 297 17.47 -13.81 -19.45
CA GLY A 297 17.27 -13.91 -18.00
C GLY A 297 16.83 -12.61 -17.32
N ARG A 298 16.30 -11.65 -18.09
CA ARG A 298 15.79 -10.37 -17.59
C ARG A 298 14.28 -10.37 -17.57
N VAL A 299 13.70 -9.76 -16.54
CA VAL A 299 12.26 -9.51 -16.47
C VAL A 299 12.00 -8.14 -17.08
N GLN A 300 11.32 -8.12 -18.23
CA GLN A 300 10.75 -6.90 -18.81
C GLN A 300 9.34 -7.15 -19.30
N PHE A 301 8.52 -6.11 -19.25
CA PHE A 301 7.16 -6.09 -19.76
C PHE A 301 7.07 -5.23 -21.01
N ARG A 302 6.13 -5.59 -21.90
CA ARG A 302 5.75 -4.80 -23.07
C ARG A 302 4.24 -4.81 -23.25
N ALA A 303 3.71 -3.73 -23.80
CA ALA A 303 2.35 -3.73 -24.34
C ALA A 303 2.33 -4.40 -25.72
N THR A 304 1.28 -5.15 -26.00
CA THR A 304 1.11 -5.86 -27.28
C THR A 304 -0.14 -5.43 -28.04
N GLY A 305 -0.90 -4.45 -27.52
CA GLY A 305 -2.07 -3.90 -28.18
C GLY A 305 -1.73 -2.99 -29.36
N ASP A 306 -2.73 -2.70 -30.20
CA ASP A 306 -2.61 -1.74 -31.29
C ASP A 306 -3.12 -0.35 -30.84
N PRO A 307 -2.28 0.71 -30.86
CA PRO A 307 -2.69 2.06 -30.54
C PRO A 307 -3.92 2.56 -31.30
N ALA A 308 -4.14 2.11 -32.54
CA ALA A 308 -5.28 2.51 -33.37
C ALA A 308 -6.62 2.08 -32.78
N GLU A 309 -6.65 1.01 -31.98
CA GLU A 309 -7.86 0.49 -31.34
C GLU A 309 -8.38 1.37 -30.19
N THR A 310 -7.61 2.39 -29.78
CA THR A 310 -8.08 3.41 -28.82
C THR A 310 -9.33 4.13 -29.34
N ALA A 311 -9.43 4.33 -30.66
CA ALA A 311 -10.64 4.90 -31.31
C ALA A 311 -11.88 3.99 -31.14
N ALA A 312 -11.68 2.69 -30.95
CA ALA A 312 -12.74 1.73 -30.63
C ALA A 312 -12.98 1.58 -29.12
N GLY A 313 -12.38 2.44 -28.30
CA GLY A 313 -12.56 2.51 -26.85
C GLY A 313 -11.64 1.58 -26.06
N LYS A 314 -10.55 1.06 -26.64
CA LYS A 314 -9.46 0.46 -25.84
C LYS A 314 -8.87 1.51 -24.89
N LEU A 315 -8.36 1.02 -23.76
CA LEU A 315 -7.85 1.87 -22.69
C LEU A 315 -6.33 1.93 -22.73
N THR A 316 -5.80 3.14 -22.73
CA THR A 316 -4.40 3.45 -22.39
C THR A 316 -4.36 4.18 -21.05
N LEU A 317 -3.18 4.42 -20.48
CA LEU A 317 -3.08 5.21 -19.26
C LEU A 317 -3.50 6.66 -19.48
N THR A 318 -3.26 7.23 -20.66
CA THR A 318 -3.78 8.56 -21.02
C THR A 318 -5.30 8.60 -20.99
N VAL A 319 -5.97 7.65 -21.64
CA VAL A 319 -7.45 7.56 -21.63
C VAL A 319 -7.99 7.40 -20.21
N ILE A 320 -7.36 6.57 -19.38
CA ILE A 320 -7.80 6.39 -17.98
C ILE A 320 -7.60 7.66 -17.16
N ARG A 321 -6.45 8.35 -17.30
CA ARG A 321 -6.19 9.60 -16.57
C ARG A 321 -7.26 10.65 -16.89
N ASP A 322 -7.58 10.81 -18.17
CA ASP A 322 -8.58 11.78 -18.65
C ASP A 322 -9.98 11.42 -18.14
N GLU A 323 -10.37 10.15 -18.23
CA GLU A 323 -11.71 9.71 -17.83
C GLU A 323 -11.92 9.79 -16.31
N LEU A 324 -10.92 9.40 -15.50
CA LEU A 324 -11.00 9.56 -14.04
C LEU A 324 -11.11 11.03 -13.64
N SER A 325 -10.33 11.91 -14.27
CA SER A 325 -10.40 13.37 -14.03
C SER A 325 -11.79 13.91 -14.37
N ARG A 326 -12.34 13.52 -15.53
CA ARG A 326 -13.68 13.90 -15.99
C ARG A 326 -14.77 13.42 -15.02
N ILE A 327 -14.71 12.17 -14.56
CA ILE A 327 -15.67 11.60 -13.61
C ILE A 327 -15.68 12.37 -12.29
N VAL A 328 -14.50 12.65 -11.73
CA VAL A 328 -14.41 13.40 -10.46
C VAL A 328 -14.91 14.83 -10.64
N ALA A 329 -14.50 15.50 -11.71
CA ALA A 329 -14.96 16.86 -12.02
C ALA A 329 -16.47 16.95 -12.20
N GLN A 330 -17.10 15.92 -12.80
CA GLN A 330 -18.56 15.86 -12.96
C GLN A 330 -19.28 15.71 -11.61
N ARG A 331 -18.65 15.10 -10.61
CA ARG A 331 -19.27 14.79 -9.31
C ARG A 331 -19.01 15.83 -8.22
N VAL A 332 -18.08 16.74 -8.42
CA VAL A 332 -17.61 17.66 -7.36
C VAL A 332 -18.71 18.56 -6.77
N ASP A 333 -19.75 18.87 -7.56
CA ASP A 333 -20.87 19.68 -7.10
C ASP A 333 -21.78 18.92 -6.12
N ASP A 334 -21.91 17.60 -6.30
CA ASP A 334 -22.73 16.70 -5.46
C ASP A 334 -21.94 16.03 -4.33
N ASP A 335 -20.62 15.86 -4.52
CA ASP A 335 -19.71 15.19 -3.59
C ASP A 335 -18.44 16.03 -3.38
N ARG A 336 -18.49 16.88 -2.35
CA ARG A 336 -17.38 17.80 -1.99
C ARG A 336 -16.17 17.10 -1.39
N ASN A 337 -16.32 15.84 -0.98
CA ASN A 337 -15.27 15.04 -0.36
C ASN A 337 -14.65 14.05 -1.35
N LEU A 338 -14.94 14.20 -2.65
CA LEU A 338 -14.29 13.46 -3.73
C LEU A 338 -13.20 14.33 -4.37
N HIS A 339 -11.98 13.82 -4.34
CA HIS A 339 -10.79 14.52 -4.82
C HIS A 339 -10.10 13.72 -5.92
N TYR A 340 -9.42 14.43 -6.82
CA TYR A 340 -8.59 13.83 -7.87
C TYR A 340 -7.12 14.18 -7.65
N LEU A 341 -6.24 13.20 -7.86
CA LEU A 341 -4.80 13.39 -7.96
C LEU A 341 -4.30 12.75 -9.26
N ASP A 342 -3.65 13.55 -10.11
CA ASP A 342 -2.96 13.03 -11.28
C ASP A 342 -1.76 12.19 -10.83
N GLY A 343 -1.74 10.90 -11.18
CA GLY A 343 -0.66 9.99 -10.82
C GLY A 343 0.71 10.46 -11.30
N ARG A 344 0.78 11.29 -12.36
CA ARG A 344 2.04 11.86 -12.86
C ARG A 344 2.65 12.89 -11.92
N GLU A 345 1.89 13.46 -10.98
CA GLU A 345 2.46 14.28 -9.91
C GLU A 345 3.26 13.44 -8.90
N LEU A 346 2.95 12.15 -8.78
CA LEU A 346 3.70 11.22 -7.95
C LEU A 346 4.94 10.70 -8.68
N TYR A 347 4.76 10.30 -9.95
CA TYR A 347 5.83 9.83 -10.82
C TYR A 347 5.44 10.05 -12.29
N GLY A 348 6.09 11.03 -12.93
CA GLY A 348 5.84 11.45 -14.31
C GLY A 348 6.97 11.10 -15.28
N GLU A 349 6.87 11.57 -16.53
CA GLU A 349 7.86 11.32 -17.58
C GLU A 349 9.28 11.79 -17.21
N ASN A 350 9.40 12.96 -16.57
CA ASN A 350 10.69 13.46 -16.08
C ASN A 350 11.29 12.57 -14.99
N ASP A 351 10.45 12.01 -14.11
CA ASP A 351 10.91 11.06 -13.11
C ASP A 351 11.33 9.74 -13.75
N PHE A 352 10.65 9.31 -14.81
CA PHE A 352 11.04 8.12 -15.58
C PHE A 352 12.38 8.29 -16.29
N ALA A 353 12.68 9.49 -16.81
CA ALA A 353 13.98 9.79 -17.40
C ALA A 353 15.13 9.73 -16.36
N GLU A 354 14.85 10.05 -15.10
CA GLU A 354 15.82 10.01 -14.00
C GLU A 354 15.92 8.63 -13.33
N LEU A 355 14.77 8.01 -13.05
CA LEU A 355 14.57 6.76 -12.34
C LEU A 355 13.67 5.84 -13.18
N PRO A 356 14.20 5.21 -14.25
CA PRO A 356 13.40 4.37 -15.14
C PRO A 356 12.88 3.12 -14.41
N LEU A 357 11.70 2.65 -14.82
CA LEU A 357 11.12 1.42 -14.30
C LEU A 357 11.98 0.21 -14.75
N PRO A 358 12.61 -0.56 -13.84
CA PRO A 358 13.61 -1.57 -14.21
C PRO A 358 13.08 -2.67 -15.14
N ASP A 359 11.81 -3.04 -14.98
CA ASP A 359 11.10 -4.03 -15.80
C ASP A 359 10.09 -3.39 -16.77
N GLN A 360 10.15 -2.06 -16.96
CA GLN A 360 9.21 -1.25 -17.72
C GLN A 360 7.80 -1.09 -17.10
N LEU A 361 7.56 -1.60 -15.88
CA LEU A 361 6.23 -1.59 -15.26
C LEU A 361 6.21 -1.19 -13.78
N HIS A 362 7.16 -1.68 -12.98
CA HIS A 362 7.18 -1.51 -11.53
C HIS A 362 8.27 -0.52 -11.10
N PRO A 363 7.98 0.35 -10.12
CA PRO A 363 8.99 1.21 -9.51
C PRO A 363 10.00 0.39 -8.71
N ASP A 364 11.25 0.84 -8.68
CA ASP A 364 12.25 0.32 -7.76
C ASP A 364 12.11 0.96 -6.36
N ALA A 365 13.00 0.59 -5.43
CA ALA A 365 12.98 1.08 -4.07
C ALA A 365 13.11 2.62 -3.96
N ALA A 366 13.98 3.24 -4.76
CA ALA A 366 14.15 4.70 -4.77
C ALA A 366 12.90 5.41 -5.29
N THR A 367 12.28 4.83 -6.31
CA THR A 367 11.03 5.34 -6.89
C THR A 367 9.85 5.17 -5.93
N HIS A 368 9.79 4.07 -5.18
CA HIS A 368 8.82 3.87 -4.10
C HIS A 368 8.93 4.97 -3.03
N GLU A 369 10.14 5.33 -2.62
CA GLU A 369 10.36 6.41 -1.65
C GLU A 369 9.86 7.76 -2.18
N ARG A 370 10.19 8.08 -3.44
CA ARG A 370 9.74 9.32 -4.09
C ARG A 370 8.22 9.40 -4.15
N ILE A 371 7.56 8.33 -4.60
CA ILE A 371 6.09 8.25 -4.69
C ILE A 371 5.48 8.41 -3.29
N GLY A 372 5.99 7.69 -2.29
CA GLY A 372 5.46 7.73 -0.93
C GLY A 372 5.52 9.12 -0.29
N ARG A 373 6.66 9.80 -0.41
CA ARG A 373 6.84 11.17 0.11
C ARG A 373 5.95 12.18 -0.61
N ARG A 374 5.85 12.10 -1.95
CA ARG A 374 4.99 13.00 -2.73
C ARG A 374 3.51 12.76 -2.44
N PHE A 375 3.09 11.50 -2.27
CA PHE A 375 1.72 11.19 -1.91
C PHE A 375 1.35 11.74 -0.53
N ALA A 376 2.20 11.57 0.47
CA ALA A 376 1.99 12.15 1.80
C ALA A 376 1.85 13.69 1.73
N ALA A 377 2.69 14.36 0.95
CA ALA A 377 2.59 15.80 0.74
C ALA A 377 1.28 16.21 0.05
N ALA A 378 0.84 15.46 -0.97
CA ALA A 378 -0.43 15.72 -1.66
C ALA A 378 -1.63 15.59 -0.72
N VAL A 379 -1.68 14.53 0.08
CA VAL A 379 -2.74 14.29 1.09
C VAL A 379 -2.77 15.41 2.13
N ALA A 380 -1.60 15.85 2.61
CA ALA A 380 -1.49 16.96 3.55
C ALA A 380 -1.96 18.29 2.95
N ASN A 381 -1.60 18.58 1.70
CA ASN A 381 -2.02 19.79 0.98
C ASN A 381 -3.53 19.85 0.78
N LEU A 382 -4.14 18.70 0.48
CA LEU A 382 -5.60 18.54 0.38
C LEU A 382 -6.30 18.53 1.74
N ARG A 383 -5.54 18.48 2.85
CA ARG A 383 -6.04 18.43 4.24
C ARG A 383 -7.01 17.27 4.48
N LEU A 384 -6.75 16.11 3.85
CA LEU A 384 -7.62 14.94 3.98
C LEU A 384 -7.43 14.26 5.34
N LEU A 385 -6.24 14.34 5.92
CA LEU A 385 -5.94 13.85 7.26
C LEU A 385 -5.78 15.03 8.23
N PRO A 386 -6.22 14.90 9.49
CA PRO A 386 -5.85 15.85 10.52
C PRO A 386 -4.32 15.91 10.66
N PRO A 387 -3.74 17.08 10.99
CA PRO A 387 -2.31 17.14 11.27
C PRO A 387 -1.97 16.14 12.38
N PRO A 388 -0.80 15.48 12.32
CA PRO A 388 -0.39 14.55 13.37
C PRO A 388 -0.45 15.25 14.72
N ALA A 389 -0.93 14.55 15.75
CA ALA A 389 -0.95 15.08 17.10
C ALA A 389 0.48 15.52 17.46
N GLY A 390 0.68 16.81 17.72
CA GLY A 390 1.99 17.35 18.07
C GLY A 390 2.55 16.62 19.28
N GLU A 391 3.87 16.42 19.31
CA GLU A 391 4.54 15.90 20.50
C GLU A 391 4.09 16.69 21.74
N PRO A 392 3.76 16.04 22.86
CA PRO A 392 3.46 16.74 24.11
C PRO A 392 4.75 17.40 24.62
N GLY A 393 5.00 18.65 24.20
CA GLY A 393 6.24 19.35 24.59
C GLY A 393 6.55 20.70 23.94
N GLN A 394 5.75 21.22 23.00
CA GLN A 394 5.96 22.58 22.48
C GLN A 394 4.71 23.45 22.64
N GLU A 395 4.40 23.80 23.89
CA GLU A 395 3.54 24.96 24.14
C GLU A 395 4.24 26.25 23.70
N GLY A 396 3.47 27.06 22.96
CA GLY A 396 3.87 28.24 22.20
C GLY A 396 4.87 29.19 22.86
N ARG A 397 5.93 29.50 22.12
CA ARG A 397 6.54 30.83 22.20
C ARG A 397 5.70 31.81 21.36
N PRO A 398 5.19 32.91 21.94
CA PRO A 398 4.41 33.87 21.18
C PRO A 398 5.30 34.55 20.13
N VAL A 399 4.86 34.50 18.88
CA VAL A 399 5.42 35.28 17.78
C VAL A 399 5.28 36.76 18.16
N ARG A 400 6.40 37.42 18.44
CA ARG A 400 6.44 38.88 18.62
C ARG A 400 5.98 39.52 17.31
N ARG A 401 4.81 40.17 17.33
CA ARG A 401 4.37 41.06 16.25
C ARG A 401 5.40 42.18 16.08
N CYS A 402 6.01 42.25 14.90
CA CYS A 402 6.81 43.40 14.47
C CYS A 402 5.98 44.69 14.60
N GLY A 403 6.67 45.73 15.07
CA GLY A 403 6.09 46.95 15.61
C GLY A 403 5.39 47.85 14.59
N ARG A 404 4.51 48.69 15.15
CA ARG A 404 3.86 49.83 14.53
C ARG A 404 4.89 50.80 13.95
N VAL A 405 4.59 51.29 12.74
CA VAL A 405 5.19 52.49 12.12
C VAL A 405 4.92 53.70 13.03
N PRO A 406 5.90 54.58 13.31
CA PRO A 406 5.65 55.77 14.10
C PRO A 406 4.92 56.84 13.29
N HIS A 407 3.86 57.37 13.89
CA HIS A 407 3.06 58.50 13.43
C HIS A 407 3.84 59.80 13.63
N VAL A 408 4.05 60.59 12.57
CA VAL A 408 4.58 61.95 12.65
C VAL A 408 3.47 62.88 13.17
N PRO A 409 3.72 63.73 14.19
CA PRO A 409 2.75 64.75 14.60
C PRO A 409 2.90 66.02 13.75
N ALA A 410 1.78 66.49 13.20
CA ALA A 410 1.68 67.80 12.57
C ALA A 410 1.66 68.89 13.66
N ASN A 411 2.65 69.78 13.58
CA ASN A 411 2.83 70.91 14.46
C ASN A 411 1.79 71.99 14.13
N THR A 412 0.89 72.30 15.07
CA THR A 412 0.01 73.47 15.02
C THR A 412 0.29 74.32 16.25
N GLY A 413 0.76 75.55 16.02
CA GLY A 413 1.12 76.48 17.09
C GLY A 413 1.60 77.80 16.49
N SER A 414 0.72 78.79 16.49
CA SER A 414 0.84 80.13 15.93
C SER A 414 1.80 81.06 16.71
N THR A 415 2.42 82.05 16.05
CA THR A 415 2.48 83.45 16.56
C THR A 415 2.96 84.43 15.49
N THR A 416 2.05 85.34 15.12
CA THR A 416 2.19 86.79 14.83
C THR A 416 3.51 87.37 14.30
N ALA A 417 3.47 87.93 13.08
CA ALA A 417 3.55 89.38 12.81
C ALA A 417 2.95 89.67 11.43
#